data_AF-A0A455C690-F1
#
_entry.id   AF-A0A455C690-F1
#
_cell.length_a   1.000
_cell.length_b   1.000
_cell.length_c   1.000
_cell.angle_alpha   90.00
_cell.angle_beta   90.00
_cell.angle_gamma   90.00
#
_symmetry.space_group_name_H-M   'P 1'
#
loop_
_entity.id
_entity.type
_entity.pdbx_description
1 polymer ?
#
loop_
_entity_poly.entity_id
_entity_poly.type
_entity_poly.pdbx_seq_one_letter_code
_entity_poly.pdbx_strand_id
1 'polypeptide(L)'
;MLQYLYFCRIYKKFLSCWLESGIFNLGVWPKKIHATAERYNEYEAQEQTDQTGAQELQDRDSEVMTKLHIPVMVDEVVCCLAPQKRQFFLDMTFGSGGHTRAILQKESDITLYALDRDPTAYAIAKQLSELYPKQIRAILGQFSQAEALLMKAGVQPGTLDGVLLDLGCSSMQLDAPERGFSLRKDGPLDMRMDGCRYPDMPTAADVVNALDQQALASILRTYGEEKHAKKIASAIVQARSIYPITRTQQLASIVAE
;
A
#
# COMPACT_ATOMS: atom_id res chain seq x y z
N MET A 1 -21.37 6.99 21.59
CA MET A 1 -20.53 8.15 21.25
C MET A 1 -19.10 7.78 21.61
N LEU A 2 -18.35 7.18 20.68
CA LEU A 2 -16.96 6.75 20.91
C LEU A 2 -16.07 7.99 20.85
N GLN A 3 -15.73 8.55 22.02
CA GLN A 3 -14.70 9.58 22.12
C GLN A 3 -13.34 8.87 22.00
N TYR A 4 -12.73 8.94 20.82
CA TYR A 4 -11.33 8.56 20.64
C TYR A 4 -10.45 9.55 21.41
N LEU A 5 -10.02 9.17 22.61
CA LEU A 5 -9.14 9.97 23.50
C LEU A 5 -7.73 10.24 22.92
N TYR A 6 -7.43 9.72 21.73
CA TYR A 6 -6.10 9.75 21.11
C TYR A 6 -5.88 10.91 20.15
N PHE A 7 -6.94 11.45 19.56
CA PHE A 7 -6.81 12.50 18.56
C PHE A 7 -6.94 13.87 19.22
N CYS A 8 -5.83 14.40 19.71
CA CYS A 8 -5.74 15.83 19.98
C CYS A 8 -5.66 16.60 18.67
N ARG A 9 -6.71 17.38 18.40
CA ARG A 9 -6.79 18.50 17.44
C ARG A 9 -6.39 18.15 16.00
N ILE A 10 -7.41 17.87 15.16
CA ILE A 10 -7.28 18.01 13.70
C ILE A 10 -6.83 19.45 13.42
N TYR A 11 -5.56 19.65 13.06
CA TYR A 11 -5.13 20.92 12.51
C TYR A 11 -5.76 21.06 11.13
N LYS A 12 -6.84 21.86 11.03
CA LYS A 12 -7.28 22.44 9.76
C LYS A 12 -6.22 23.44 9.28
N LYS A 13 -5.05 22.96 8.87
CA LYS A 13 -4.21 23.70 7.91
C LYS A 13 -4.66 23.28 6.52
N PHE A 14 -5.84 23.79 6.13
CA PHE A 14 -6.19 23.87 4.72
C PHE A 14 -5.17 24.80 4.06
N LEU A 15 -4.36 24.24 3.15
CA LEU A 15 -3.73 24.94 2.01
C LEU A 15 -3.34 26.42 2.26
N SER A 16 -2.41 26.70 3.18
CA SER A 16 -1.84 28.05 3.32
C SER A 16 -0.34 28.15 3.02
N CYS A 17 0.32 27.06 2.64
CA CYS A 17 1.74 27.09 2.25
C CYS A 17 2.00 27.55 0.80
N TRP A 18 1.02 28.18 0.12
CA TRP A 18 1.15 28.58 -1.29
C TRP A 18 0.79 30.05 -1.58
N LEU A 19 0.77 30.93 -0.57
CA LEU A 19 0.35 32.33 -0.78
C LEU A 19 1.30 33.42 -0.28
N GLU A 20 2.55 33.08 0.04
CA GLU A 20 3.60 34.06 0.27
C GLU A 20 4.84 33.71 -0.55
N SER A 21 4.78 33.96 -1.86
CA SER A 21 5.92 34.35 -2.70
C SER A 21 5.45 34.65 -4.13
N GLY A 22 5.37 35.94 -4.48
CA GLY A 22 5.72 36.45 -5.81
C GLY A 22 4.84 36.09 -7.00
N ILE A 23 4.13 37.10 -7.52
CA ILE A 23 3.51 37.16 -8.84
C ILE A 23 4.49 36.66 -9.91
N PHE A 24 4.17 35.56 -10.60
CA PHE A 24 4.81 35.19 -11.86
C PHE A 24 3.77 35.13 -13.00
N ASN A 25 4.14 35.82 -14.08
CA ASN A 25 3.35 36.12 -15.25
C ASN A 25 2.92 34.83 -15.99
N LEU A 26 1.61 34.69 -16.26
CA LEU A 26 1.03 33.62 -17.08
C LEU A 26 1.39 33.86 -18.56
N GLY A 27 2.51 33.27 -18.98
CA GLY A 27 2.97 33.26 -20.37
C GLY A 27 3.35 31.85 -20.83
N VAL A 28 2.47 31.25 -21.64
CA VAL A 28 2.71 30.19 -22.65
C VAL A 28 3.75 29.12 -22.29
N TRP A 29 3.28 27.94 -21.89
CA TRP A 29 4.11 26.73 -21.79
C TRP A 29 4.11 25.93 -23.11
N PRO A 30 5.28 25.59 -23.67
CA PRO A 30 5.36 24.68 -24.80
C PRO A 30 5.21 23.22 -24.33
N LYS A 31 4.30 22.48 -24.98
CA LYS A 31 4.22 21.02 -24.89
C LYS A 31 5.53 20.40 -25.36
N LYS A 32 6.30 19.79 -24.45
CA LYS A 32 7.28 18.76 -24.80
C LYS A 32 6.97 17.50 -23.98
N ILE A 33 6.29 16.58 -24.66
CA ILE A 33 6.16 15.19 -24.26
C ILE A 33 7.52 14.55 -24.55
N HIS A 34 8.26 14.13 -23.51
CA HIS A 34 9.44 13.30 -23.71
C HIS A 34 8.97 11.88 -24.06
N ALA A 35 9.17 11.51 -25.32
CA ALA A 35 9.08 10.14 -25.80
C ALA A 35 10.31 9.36 -25.29
N THR A 36 10.10 8.46 -24.35
CA THR A 36 11.08 7.40 -24.01
C THR A 36 10.57 6.09 -24.59
N ALA A 37 10.76 5.94 -25.89
CA ALA A 37 10.48 4.72 -26.65
C ALA A 37 11.60 4.42 -27.65
N GLU A 38 12.85 4.76 -27.33
CA GLU A 38 14.02 4.36 -28.12
C GLU A 38 15.20 4.15 -27.18
N ARG A 39 15.24 3.00 -26.50
CA ARG A 39 16.44 2.44 -25.86
C ARG A 39 16.32 0.96 -25.46
N TYR A 40 15.39 0.23 -26.10
CA TYR A 40 15.09 -1.16 -25.75
C TYR A 40 15.60 -2.21 -26.76
N ASN A 41 16.36 -1.82 -27.79
CA ASN A 41 16.77 -2.73 -28.88
C ASN A 41 18.27 -3.06 -28.96
N GLU A 42 19.08 -2.80 -27.92
CA GLU A 42 20.53 -3.11 -27.97
C GLU A 42 21.02 -4.15 -26.95
N TYR A 43 20.12 -4.83 -26.23
CA TYR A 43 20.51 -5.86 -25.24
C TYR A 43 20.29 -7.32 -25.69
N GLU A 44 19.74 -7.59 -26.88
CA GLU A 44 19.57 -8.96 -27.40
C GLU A 44 20.65 -9.41 -28.38
N ALA A 45 21.78 -8.70 -28.47
CA ALA A 45 22.86 -9.07 -29.39
C ALA A 45 24.22 -9.19 -28.68
N GLN A 46 24.33 -10.10 -27.69
CA GLN A 46 25.62 -10.70 -27.29
C GLN A 46 25.43 -11.80 -26.22
N GLU A 47 24.89 -12.95 -26.62
CA GLU A 47 25.17 -14.21 -25.93
C GLU A 47 26.05 -15.07 -26.85
N GLN A 48 27.36 -14.95 -26.67
CA GLN A 48 28.37 -15.96 -27.02
C GLN A 48 29.73 -15.47 -26.54
N THR A 49 30.18 -15.97 -25.38
CA THR A 49 31.39 -16.80 -25.20
C THR A 49 31.93 -16.70 -23.77
N ASP A 50 32.10 -17.88 -23.18
CA ASP A 50 33.03 -18.32 -22.14
C ASP A 50 33.19 -17.60 -20.79
N GLN A 51 32.83 -18.40 -19.77
CA GLN A 51 33.53 -18.67 -18.50
C GLN A 51 34.59 -17.65 -18.08
N THR A 52 34.31 -16.90 -17.01
CA THR A 52 35.10 -16.82 -15.75
C THR A 52 34.47 -15.74 -14.86
N GLY A 53 34.18 -16.05 -13.60
CA GLY A 53 33.96 -15.01 -12.58
C GLY A 53 32.74 -15.18 -11.70
N ALA A 54 32.81 -16.10 -10.73
CA ALA A 54 31.85 -16.28 -9.65
C ALA A 54 31.82 -15.11 -8.62
N GLN A 55 32.19 -13.90 -9.02
CA GLN A 55 32.25 -12.70 -8.17
C GLN A 55 31.46 -11.49 -8.71
N GLU A 56 30.96 -11.52 -9.96
CA GLU A 56 30.10 -10.43 -10.50
C GLU A 56 28.60 -10.66 -10.31
N LEU A 57 28.20 -11.85 -9.83
CA LEU A 57 26.79 -12.22 -9.62
C LEU A 57 26.19 -11.67 -8.31
N GLN A 58 27.02 -11.17 -7.38
CA GLN A 58 26.51 -10.63 -6.11
C GLN A 58 26.17 -9.13 -6.16
N ASP A 59 26.77 -8.35 -7.06
CA ASP A 59 26.47 -6.92 -7.19
C ASP A 59 25.26 -6.62 -8.10
N ARG A 60 25.01 -7.44 -9.12
CA ARG A 60 23.86 -7.23 -10.03
C ARG A 60 22.51 -7.53 -9.37
N ASP A 61 22.45 -8.50 -8.46
CA ASP A 61 21.22 -8.81 -7.72
C ASP A 61 20.87 -7.71 -6.69
N SER A 62 21.86 -6.95 -6.24
CA SER A 62 21.67 -5.80 -5.33
C SER A 62 21.11 -4.57 -6.06
N GLU A 63 21.56 -4.32 -7.30
CA GLU A 63 21.09 -3.19 -8.12
C GLU A 63 19.68 -3.39 -8.68
N VAL A 64 19.24 -4.62 -8.93
CA VAL A 64 17.88 -4.92 -9.44
C VAL A 64 16.82 -4.84 -8.32
N MET A 65 17.23 -4.91 -7.05
CA MET A 65 16.34 -4.97 -5.89
C MET A 65 15.75 -3.61 -5.46
N THR A 66 16.07 -2.51 -6.17
CA THR A 66 15.61 -1.16 -5.81
C THR A 66 15.23 -0.29 -7.00
N LYS A 67 14.26 -0.72 -7.82
CA LYS A 67 13.27 0.28 -8.25
C LYS A 67 12.46 0.66 -7.01
N LEU A 68 13.04 1.52 -6.17
CA LEU A 68 12.41 2.02 -4.95
C LEU A 68 11.09 2.65 -5.36
N HIS A 69 9.99 2.01 -4.99
CA HIS A 69 8.66 2.60 -5.11
C HIS A 69 8.69 3.91 -4.33
N ILE A 70 8.60 5.02 -5.06
CA ILE A 70 8.52 6.34 -4.45
C ILE A 70 7.12 6.45 -3.82
N PRO A 71 7.01 6.70 -2.50
CA PRO A 71 5.71 6.82 -1.86
C PRO A 71 4.90 7.98 -2.42
N VAL A 72 3.58 7.81 -2.47
CA VAL A 72 2.68 8.83 -3.01
C VAL A 72 2.75 10.08 -2.14
N MET A 73 3.02 11.24 -2.75
CA MET A 73 3.07 12.53 -2.03
C MET A 73 4.04 12.56 -0.84
N VAL A 74 5.19 11.88 -0.97
CA VAL A 74 6.16 11.75 0.14
C VAL A 74 6.63 13.10 0.69
N ASP A 75 6.89 14.08 -0.19
CA ASP A 75 7.37 15.40 0.20
C ASP A 75 6.28 16.19 0.95
N GLU A 76 5.03 16.13 0.48
CA GLU A 76 3.90 16.78 1.12
C GLU A 76 3.60 16.16 2.48
N VAL A 77 3.69 14.84 2.61
CA VAL A 77 3.51 14.13 3.89
C VAL A 77 4.58 14.57 4.89
N VAL A 78 5.86 14.55 4.49
CA VAL A 78 6.96 14.97 5.37
C VAL A 78 6.83 16.46 5.73
N CYS A 79 6.44 17.31 4.78
CA CYS A 79 6.22 18.74 5.03
C CYS A 79 5.04 18.97 5.99
N CYS A 80 3.95 18.22 5.86
CA CYS A 80 2.77 18.34 6.72
C CYS A 80 3.07 17.87 8.15
N LEU A 81 3.78 16.75 8.30
CA LEU A 81 4.15 16.21 9.61
C LEU A 81 5.24 17.05 10.30
N ALA A 82 6.11 17.69 9.52
CA ALA A 82 7.17 18.59 9.99
C ALA A 82 7.94 18.05 11.22
N PRO A 83 8.49 16.82 11.16
CA PRO A 83 8.99 16.11 12.32
C PRO A 83 10.07 16.90 13.06
N GLN A 84 9.95 16.96 14.37
CA GLN A 84 10.90 17.60 15.30
C GLN A 84 11.49 16.56 16.25
N LYS A 85 12.61 16.93 16.88
CA LYS A 85 13.30 16.07 17.86
C LYS A 85 12.38 15.64 19.00
N ARG A 86 12.55 14.39 19.40
CA ARG A 86 11.89 13.68 20.51
C ARG A 86 10.38 13.53 20.35
N GLN A 87 9.89 13.58 19.12
CA GLN A 87 8.48 13.35 18.80
C GLN A 87 8.16 11.87 18.52
N PHE A 88 6.89 11.52 18.68
CA PHE A 88 6.35 10.19 18.45
C PHE A 88 5.35 10.21 17.30
N PHE A 89 5.54 9.30 16.35
CA PHE A 89 4.69 9.18 15.17
C PHE A 89 4.15 7.76 15.04
N LEU A 90 2.97 7.65 14.43
CA LEU A 90 2.38 6.37 14.05
C LEU A 90 2.15 6.33 12.54
N ASP A 91 2.79 5.39 11.87
CA ASP A 91 2.45 5.00 10.50
C ASP A 91 1.48 3.81 10.60
N MET A 92 0.20 4.06 10.34
CA MET A 92 -0.88 3.06 10.46
C MET A 92 -0.96 2.09 9.27
N THR A 93 -0.19 2.35 8.21
CA THR A 93 -0.21 1.64 6.92
C THR A 93 1.22 1.52 6.40
N PHE A 94 2.09 0.94 7.23
CA PHE A 94 3.53 0.94 6.98
C PHE A 94 3.91 0.45 5.58
N GLY A 95 3.25 -0.61 5.09
CA GLY A 95 3.50 -1.17 3.77
C GLY A 95 4.97 -1.57 3.58
N SER A 96 5.64 -1.00 2.58
CA SER A 96 7.08 -1.20 2.36
C SER A 96 7.97 -0.25 3.18
N GLY A 97 7.37 0.70 3.93
CA GLY A 97 8.05 1.63 4.83
C GLY A 97 8.65 2.86 4.16
N GLY A 98 8.19 3.23 2.96
CA GLY A 98 8.76 4.36 2.24
C GLY A 98 8.51 5.71 2.94
N HIS A 99 7.28 5.98 3.38
CA HIS A 99 6.98 7.19 4.17
C HIS A 99 7.71 7.18 5.51
N THR A 100 7.67 6.06 6.25
CA THR A 100 8.41 5.90 7.51
C THR A 100 9.90 6.24 7.34
N ARG A 101 10.56 5.75 6.28
CA ARG A 101 11.97 6.08 6.00
C ARG A 101 12.17 7.56 5.66
N ALA A 102 11.30 8.17 4.87
CA ALA A 102 11.39 9.58 4.53
C ALA A 102 11.23 10.49 5.77
N ILE A 103 10.31 10.15 6.68
CA ILE A 103 10.13 10.86 7.95
C ILE A 103 11.40 10.73 8.81
N LEU A 104 11.95 9.52 8.93
CA LEU A 104 13.17 9.25 9.69
C LEU A 104 14.42 9.92 9.09
N GLN A 105 14.49 10.05 7.76
CA GLN A 105 15.55 10.79 7.08
C GLN A 105 15.47 12.28 7.36
N LYS A 106 14.26 12.83 7.53
CA LYS A 106 14.06 14.25 7.83
C LYS A 106 14.47 14.60 9.25
N GLU A 107 14.16 13.74 10.22
CA GLU A 107 14.60 13.87 11.61
C GLU A 107 14.81 12.47 12.21
N SER A 108 16.00 12.24 12.76
CA SER A 108 16.45 10.92 13.23
C SER A 108 16.24 10.71 14.74
N ASP A 109 16.05 11.79 15.50
CA ASP A 109 15.72 11.76 16.91
C ASP A 109 14.20 11.75 17.10
N ILE A 110 13.52 10.74 16.54
CA ILE A 110 12.07 10.51 16.69
C ILE A 110 11.80 9.04 16.99
N THR A 111 10.60 8.73 17.46
CA THR A 111 10.09 7.37 17.55
C THR A 111 8.91 7.19 16.59
N LEU A 112 8.93 6.14 15.78
CA LEU A 112 7.91 5.76 14.81
C LEU A 112 7.37 4.37 15.14
N TYR A 113 6.07 4.28 15.34
CA TYR A 113 5.33 3.03 15.42
C TYR A 113 4.89 2.66 14.01
N ALA A 114 5.46 1.57 13.47
CA ALA A 114 5.17 1.05 12.14
C ALA A 114 4.13 -0.07 12.25
N LEU A 115 2.87 0.25 11.97
CA LEU A 115 1.74 -0.67 12.07
C LEU A 115 1.31 -1.13 10.67
N ASP A 116 1.16 -2.44 10.52
CA ASP A 116 0.50 -3.02 9.35
C ASP A 116 -0.21 -4.33 9.72
N ARG A 117 -1.28 -4.65 8.98
CA ARG A 117 -1.99 -5.92 9.14
C ARG A 117 -1.33 -7.05 8.35
N ASP A 118 -0.60 -6.71 7.30
CA ASP A 118 0.06 -7.65 6.41
C ASP A 118 1.36 -8.20 7.07
N PRO A 119 1.49 -9.52 7.25
CA PRO A 119 2.71 -10.13 7.76
C PRO A 119 3.97 -9.75 6.97
N THR A 120 3.86 -9.56 5.66
CA THR A 120 5.00 -9.20 4.81
C THR A 120 5.49 -7.79 5.14
N ALA A 121 4.56 -6.83 5.27
CA ALA A 121 4.88 -5.47 5.70
C ALA A 121 5.47 -5.44 7.12
N TYR A 122 4.90 -6.24 8.03
CA TYR A 122 5.43 -6.37 9.39
C TYR A 122 6.84 -6.94 9.43
N ALA A 123 7.17 -7.94 8.60
CA ALA A 123 8.53 -8.48 8.52
C ALA A 123 9.55 -7.40 8.10
N ILE A 124 9.19 -6.55 7.13
CA ILE A 124 10.00 -5.40 6.72
C ILE A 124 10.12 -4.39 7.85
N ALA A 125 9.03 -4.10 8.58
CA ALA A 125 9.06 -3.21 9.73
C ALA A 125 9.97 -3.75 10.85
N LYS A 126 9.99 -5.07 11.06
CA LYS A 126 10.86 -5.73 12.03
C LYS A 126 12.33 -5.61 11.65
N GLN A 127 12.69 -5.87 10.40
CA GLN A 127 14.05 -5.64 9.89
C GLN A 127 14.45 -4.16 10.05
N LEU A 128 13.56 -3.23 9.72
CA LEU A 128 13.81 -1.80 9.92
C LEU A 128 14.00 -1.45 11.41
N SER A 129 13.28 -2.11 12.32
CA SER A 129 13.43 -1.93 13.76
C SER A 129 14.75 -2.46 14.32
N GLU A 130 15.36 -3.45 13.66
CA GLU A 130 16.70 -3.94 14.02
C GLU A 130 17.79 -2.94 13.59
N LEU A 131 17.60 -2.29 12.44
CA LEU A 131 18.49 -1.23 11.95
C LEU A 131 18.37 0.06 12.78
N TYR A 132 17.18 0.36 13.28
CA TYR A 132 16.87 1.57 14.04
C TYR A 132 16.20 1.24 15.39
N PRO A 133 16.92 0.59 16.31
CA PRO A 133 16.33 0.01 17.53
C PRO A 133 15.86 1.05 18.55
N LYS A 134 16.22 2.32 18.39
CA LYS A 134 15.70 3.41 19.23
C LYS A 134 14.49 4.09 18.62
N GLN A 135 14.43 4.14 17.29
CA GLN A 135 13.46 4.92 16.54
C GLN A 135 12.25 4.10 16.10
N ILE A 136 12.43 2.86 15.65
CA ILE A 136 11.33 2.11 15.03
C ILE A 136 10.77 1.05 15.99
N ARG A 137 9.44 0.95 16.01
CA ARG A 137 8.66 -0.03 16.75
C ARG A 137 7.66 -0.69 15.79
N ALA A 138 7.93 -1.93 15.39
CA ALA A 138 7.05 -2.68 14.50
C ALA A 138 5.85 -3.27 15.25
N ILE A 139 4.64 -3.08 14.72
CA ILE A 139 3.39 -3.58 15.28
C ILE A 139 2.61 -4.33 14.19
N LEU A 140 2.19 -5.56 14.50
CA LEU A 140 1.36 -6.38 13.61
C LEU A 140 -0.11 -6.29 14.03
N GLY A 141 -0.99 -5.74 13.18
CA GLY A 141 -2.41 -5.62 13.50
C GLY A 141 -3.18 -4.69 12.56
N GLN A 142 -4.49 -4.63 12.73
CA GLN A 142 -5.32 -3.71 11.95
C GLN A 142 -5.21 -2.30 12.52
N PHE A 143 -5.21 -1.26 11.69
CA PHE A 143 -5.22 0.13 12.15
C PHE A 143 -6.46 0.46 13.00
N SER A 144 -7.58 -0.23 12.80
CA SER A 144 -8.79 -0.14 13.64
C SER A 144 -8.53 -0.55 15.10
N GLN A 145 -7.46 -1.30 15.35
CA GLN A 145 -7.03 -1.79 16.66
C GLN A 145 -5.82 -1.00 17.20
N ALA A 146 -5.39 0.07 16.51
CA ALA A 146 -4.15 0.78 16.81
C ALA A 146 -4.06 1.25 18.27
N GLU A 147 -5.15 1.79 18.83
CA GLU A 147 -5.23 2.21 20.23
C GLU A 147 -4.87 1.06 21.20
N ALA A 148 -5.52 -0.10 21.06
CA ALA A 148 -5.26 -1.26 21.92
C ALA A 148 -3.83 -1.80 21.74
N LEU A 149 -3.33 -1.79 20.51
CA LEU A 149 -1.98 -2.24 20.19
C LEU A 149 -0.90 -1.31 20.76
N LEU A 150 -1.12 0.01 20.71
CA LEU A 150 -0.23 1.03 21.27
C LEU A 150 -0.19 0.96 22.79
N MET A 151 -1.35 0.83 23.45
CA MET A 151 -1.40 0.61 24.91
C MET A 151 -0.63 -0.63 25.32
N LYS A 152 -0.80 -1.74 24.59
CA LYS A 152 -0.05 -2.99 24.82
C LYS A 152 1.46 -2.80 24.62
N ALA A 153 1.86 -1.89 23.74
CA ALA A 153 3.26 -1.51 23.51
C ALA A 153 3.80 -0.47 24.53
N GLY A 154 3.00 -0.08 25.53
CA GLY A 154 3.40 0.85 26.59
C GLY A 154 3.28 2.32 26.23
N VAL A 155 2.69 2.65 25.08
CA VAL A 155 2.49 4.02 24.61
C VAL A 155 1.37 4.66 25.42
N GLN A 156 1.65 5.81 26.03
CA GLN A 156 0.67 6.53 26.84
C GLN A 156 -0.28 7.34 25.95
N PRO A 157 -1.57 7.46 26.31
CA PRO A 157 -2.50 8.34 25.60
C PRO A 157 -1.98 9.78 25.50
N GLY A 158 -2.24 10.44 24.38
CA GLY A 158 -1.84 11.84 24.14
C GLY A 158 -0.35 12.08 23.88
N THR A 159 0.44 11.03 23.64
CA THR A 159 1.89 11.15 23.36
C THR A 159 2.26 11.16 21.89
N LEU A 160 1.34 10.82 20.98
CA LEU A 160 1.60 10.88 19.53
C LEU A 160 1.54 12.34 19.04
N ASP A 161 2.60 12.77 18.37
CA ASP A 161 2.71 14.07 17.70
C ASP A 161 2.15 14.05 16.27
N GLY A 162 2.10 12.88 15.64
CA GLY A 162 1.56 12.73 14.29
C GLY A 162 1.16 11.30 13.95
N VAL A 163 0.18 11.21 13.05
CA VAL A 163 -0.32 9.93 12.53
C VAL A 163 -0.38 10.01 11.00
N LEU A 164 0.12 8.99 10.34
CA LEU A 164 0.07 8.80 8.90
C LEU A 164 -0.85 7.63 8.57
N LEU A 165 -1.67 7.82 7.53
CA LEU A 165 -2.50 6.79 6.93
C LEU A 165 -2.50 6.97 5.41
N ASP A 166 -1.83 6.06 4.72
CA ASP A 166 -1.81 5.91 3.26
C ASP A 166 -2.74 4.75 2.88
N LEU A 167 -3.98 5.08 2.51
CA LEU A 167 -5.03 4.09 2.28
C LEU A 167 -4.92 3.46 0.91
N GLY A 168 -4.73 2.15 0.86
CA GLY A 168 -4.74 1.40 -0.38
C GLY A 168 -4.16 0.00 -0.23
N CYS A 169 -3.96 -0.66 -1.38
CA CYS A 169 -3.15 -1.87 -1.46
C CYS A 169 -1.69 -1.47 -1.70
N SER A 170 -0.76 -2.19 -1.07
CA SER A 170 0.66 -2.01 -1.35
C SER A 170 1.06 -2.65 -2.69
N SER A 171 2.16 -2.19 -3.27
CA SER A 171 2.75 -2.83 -4.46
C SER A 171 3.03 -4.32 -4.21
N MET A 172 3.53 -4.67 -3.02
CA MET A 172 3.80 -6.05 -2.61
C MET A 172 2.55 -6.95 -2.67
N GLN A 173 1.36 -6.39 -2.47
CA GLN A 173 0.10 -7.12 -2.60
C GLN A 173 -0.36 -7.24 -4.05
N LEU A 174 -0.13 -6.22 -4.88
CA LEU A 174 -0.51 -6.18 -6.30
C LEU A 174 0.42 -7.01 -7.20
N ASP A 175 1.70 -7.06 -6.85
CA ASP A 175 2.76 -7.73 -7.62
C ASP A 175 2.80 -9.25 -7.38
N ALA A 176 2.24 -9.69 -6.26
CA ALA A 176 2.15 -11.08 -5.80
C ALA A 176 0.81 -11.72 -6.23
N PRO A 177 0.75 -12.50 -7.32
CA PRO A 177 -0.51 -13.01 -7.88
C PRO A 177 -1.27 -13.90 -6.91
N GLU A 178 -0.56 -14.64 -6.06
CA GLU A 178 -1.12 -15.51 -5.03
C GLU A 178 -1.99 -14.76 -4.01
N ARG A 179 -1.82 -13.44 -3.88
CA ARG A 179 -2.64 -12.59 -3.00
C ARG A 179 -4.00 -12.24 -3.61
N GLY A 180 -4.19 -12.43 -4.92
CA GLY A 180 -5.46 -12.20 -5.59
C GLY A 180 -5.84 -10.74 -5.84
N PHE A 181 -4.93 -9.78 -5.62
CA PHE A 181 -5.17 -8.36 -5.92
C PHE A 181 -4.67 -7.93 -7.31
N SER A 182 -3.86 -8.76 -7.97
CA SER A 182 -3.26 -8.39 -9.24
C SER A 182 -4.31 -8.15 -10.33
N LEU A 183 -4.17 -7.03 -11.04
CA LEU A 183 -5.01 -6.69 -12.19
C LEU A 183 -4.56 -7.35 -13.50
N ARG A 184 -3.35 -7.92 -13.52
CA ARG A 184 -2.70 -8.43 -14.74
C ARG A 184 -2.39 -9.91 -14.69
N LYS A 185 -1.98 -10.42 -13.52
CA LYS A 185 -1.56 -11.81 -13.34
C LYS A 185 -2.70 -12.60 -12.69
N ASP A 186 -2.97 -13.79 -13.22
CA ASP A 186 -4.00 -14.66 -12.67
C ASP A 186 -3.53 -15.31 -11.36
N GLY A 187 -4.44 -15.43 -10.40
CA GLY A 187 -4.17 -15.89 -9.05
C GLY A 187 -5.42 -16.42 -8.34
N PRO A 188 -5.29 -17.05 -7.16
CA PRO A 188 -6.43 -17.37 -6.31
C PRO A 188 -7.21 -16.10 -5.98
N LEU A 189 -8.54 -16.19 -5.97
CA LEU A 189 -9.42 -15.07 -5.62
C LEU A 189 -9.47 -14.90 -4.09
N ASP A 190 -8.37 -14.45 -3.48
CA ASP A 190 -8.25 -14.25 -2.02
C ASP A 190 -8.63 -12.82 -1.59
N MET A 191 -7.81 -11.83 -1.97
CA MET A 191 -7.99 -10.40 -1.64
C MET A 191 -7.98 -10.06 -0.14
N ARG A 192 -7.45 -10.91 0.74
CA ARG A 192 -7.20 -10.55 2.15
C ARG A 192 -5.81 -9.93 2.32
N MET A 193 -5.78 -8.76 2.96
CA MET A 193 -4.53 -8.03 3.23
C MET A 193 -3.68 -8.67 4.35
N ASP A 194 -4.27 -9.49 5.23
CA ASP A 194 -3.59 -10.04 6.40
C ASP A 194 -2.85 -11.36 6.16
N GLY A 195 -2.66 -11.76 4.90
CA GLY A 195 -1.87 -12.96 4.56
C GLY A 195 -2.40 -14.23 5.24
N CYS A 196 -3.72 -14.41 5.27
CA CYS A 196 -4.41 -15.58 5.84
C CYS A 196 -4.26 -15.74 7.36
N ARG A 197 -3.88 -14.69 8.10
CA ARG A 197 -3.79 -14.72 9.58
C ARG A 197 -5.11 -15.06 10.26
N TYR A 198 -6.24 -14.81 9.60
CA TYR A 198 -7.58 -15.13 10.09
C TYR A 198 -8.25 -16.10 9.11
N PRO A 199 -7.99 -17.42 9.23
CA PRO A 199 -8.45 -18.40 8.25
C PRO A 199 -9.97 -18.49 8.15
N ASP A 200 -10.68 -18.19 9.24
CA ASP A 200 -12.15 -18.18 9.28
C ASP A 200 -12.78 -16.95 8.59
N MET A 201 -11.97 -15.95 8.20
CA MET A 201 -12.46 -14.79 7.49
C MET A 201 -12.62 -15.11 5.99
N PRO A 202 -13.75 -14.73 5.39
CA PRO A 202 -14.06 -15.07 4.00
C PRO A 202 -13.05 -14.44 3.04
N THR A 203 -12.64 -15.22 2.05
CA THR A 203 -11.94 -14.75 0.85
C THR A 203 -12.92 -14.07 -0.12
N ALA A 204 -12.40 -13.37 -1.11
CA ALA A 204 -13.22 -12.88 -2.22
C ALA A 204 -13.92 -14.05 -2.96
N ALA A 205 -13.29 -15.22 -3.07
CA ALA A 205 -13.91 -16.43 -3.62
C ALA A 205 -15.13 -16.85 -2.79
N ASP A 206 -15.04 -16.86 -1.46
CA ASP A 206 -16.16 -17.20 -0.59
C ASP A 206 -17.32 -16.22 -0.78
N VAL A 207 -17.00 -14.92 -0.85
CA VAL A 207 -18.00 -13.86 -1.07
C VAL A 207 -18.73 -14.05 -2.39
N VAL A 208 -18.02 -14.21 -3.52
CA VAL A 208 -18.65 -14.33 -4.85
C VAL A 208 -19.39 -15.65 -5.03
N ASN A 209 -19.02 -16.70 -4.30
CA ASN A 209 -19.69 -17.99 -4.40
C ASN A 209 -20.87 -18.17 -3.43
N ALA A 210 -20.89 -17.46 -2.30
CA ALA A 210 -21.91 -17.65 -1.26
C ALA A 210 -23.02 -16.58 -1.23
N LEU A 211 -22.69 -15.31 -1.46
CA LEU A 211 -23.68 -14.23 -1.31
C LEU A 211 -24.78 -14.29 -2.36
N ASP A 212 -26.00 -13.90 -2.02
CA ASP A 212 -27.07 -13.77 -3.01
C ASP A 212 -26.82 -12.62 -4.01
N GLN A 213 -27.59 -12.61 -5.10
CA GLN A 213 -27.45 -11.62 -6.17
C GLN A 213 -27.64 -10.17 -5.66
N GLN A 214 -28.56 -9.97 -4.70
CA GLN A 214 -28.88 -8.64 -4.19
C GLN A 214 -27.72 -8.09 -3.33
N ALA A 215 -27.16 -8.93 -2.47
CA ALA A 215 -26.00 -8.62 -1.64
C ALA A 215 -24.77 -8.32 -2.51
N LEU A 216 -24.50 -9.14 -3.53
CA LEU A 216 -23.42 -8.87 -4.50
C LEU A 216 -23.61 -7.54 -5.23
N ALA A 217 -24.81 -7.28 -5.74
CA ALA A 217 -25.10 -6.01 -6.42
C ALA A 217 -24.98 -4.81 -5.46
N SER A 218 -25.30 -4.98 -4.17
CA SER A 218 -25.15 -3.95 -3.14
C SER A 218 -23.67 -3.62 -2.89
N ILE A 219 -22.82 -4.64 -2.75
CA ILE A 219 -21.36 -4.49 -2.58
C ILE A 219 -20.76 -3.75 -3.78
N LEU A 220 -21.05 -4.22 -4.99
CA LEU A 220 -20.51 -3.63 -6.23
C LEU A 220 -20.97 -2.17 -6.42
N ARG A 221 -22.22 -1.85 -6.10
CA ARG A 221 -22.72 -0.48 -6.17
C ARG A 221 -22.09 0.42 -5.11
N THR A 222 -22.02 -0.06 -3.86
CA THR A 222 -21.65 0.78 -2.72
C THR A 222 -20.14 1.03 -2.67
N TYR A 223 -19.33 0.00 -2.90
CA TYR A 223 -17.88 0.08 -2.80
C TYR A 223 -17.18 0.22 -4.15
N GLY A 224 -17.76 -0.31 -5.22
CA GLY A 224 -17.21 -0.20 -6.57
C GLY A 224 -17.77 0.97 -7.38
N GLU A 225 -18.78 1.68 -6.86
CA GLU A 225 -19.51 2.73 -7.59
C GLU A 225 -20.03 2.26 -8.97
N GLU A 226 -20.31 0.97 -9.10
CA GLU A 226 -20.56 0.32 -10.38
C GLU A 226 -22.01 0.48 -10.86
N LYS A 227 -22.18 1.13 -12.02
CA LYS A 227 -23.49 1.41 -12.63
C LYS A 227 -24.21 0.13 -13.05
N HIS A 228 -23.47 -0.85 -13.54
CA HIS A 228 -23.94 -2.15 -14.02
C HIS A 228 -23.95 -3.22 -12.92
N ALA A 229 -23.90 -2.84 -11.64
CA ALA A 229 -23.80 -3.76 -10.50
C ALA A 229 -24.83 -4.91 -10.53
N LYS A 230 -26.07 -4.65 -10.96
CA LYS A 230 -27.12 -5.68 -11.10
C LYS A 230 -26.79 -6.71 -12.20
N LYS A 231 -26.29 -6.24 -13.36
CA LYS A 231 -25.90 -7.10 -14.49
C LYS A 231 -24.73 -7.98 -14.08
N ILE A 232 -23.69 -7.37 -13.49
CA ILE A 232 -22.48 -8.08 -13.05
C ILE A 232 -22.82 -9.12 -11.98
N ALA A 233 -23.61 -8.76 -10.95
CA ALA A 233 -24.04 -9.72 -9.94
C ALA A 233 -24.83 -10.89 -10.53
N SER A 234 -25.69 -10.63 -11.54
CA SER A 234 -26.40 -11.68 -12.26
C SER A 234 -25.44 -12.63 -12.99
N ALA A 235 -24.44 -12.07 -13.68
CA ALA A 235 -23.44 -12.84 -14.41
C ALA A 235 -22.60 -13.72 -13.46
N ILE A 236 -22.20 -13.18 -12.30
CA ILE A 236 -21.50 -13.95 -11.26
C ILE A 236 -22.35 -15.12 -10.77
N VAL A 237 -23.64 -14.90 -10.46
CA VAL A 237 -24.55 -15.94 -9.97
C VAL A 237 -24.79 -17.02 -11.04
N GLN A 238 -24.93 -16.63 -12.30
CA GLN A 238 -25.07 -17.57 -13.40
C GLN A 238 -23.80 -18.39 -13.60
N ALA A 239 -22.62 -17.76 -13.61
CA ALA A 239 -21.35 -18.45 -13.81
C ALA A 239 -21.06 -19.46 -12.70
N ARG A 240 -21.26 -19.07 -11.43
CA ARG A 240 -21.02 -19.97 -10.29
C ARG A 240 -21.99 -21.15 -10.22
N SER A 241 -23.15 -21.06 -10.88
CA SER A 241 -24.10 -22.18 -10.95
C SER A 241 -23.56 -23.37 -11.77
N ILE A 242 -22.57 -23.11 -12.64
CA ILE A 242 -21.92 -24.12 -13.47
C ILE A 242 -20.66 -24.64 -12.77
N TYR A 243 -19.74 -23.74 -12.41
CA TYR A 243 -18.52 -24.05 -11.66
C TYR A 243 -18.16 -22.93 -10.68
N PRO A 244 -17.65 -23.24 -9.47
CA PRO A 244 -17.20 -22.23 -8.52
C PRO A 244 -16.13 -21.28 -9.10
N ILE A 245 -16.25 -19.99 -8.79
CA ILE A 245 -15.29 -18.96 -9.20
C ILE A 245 -14.14 -18.92 -8.20
N THR A 246 -12.94 -19.32 -8.60
CA THR A 246 -11.80 -19.51 -7.68
C THR A 246 -10.59 -18.67 -8.04
N ARG A 247 -10.55 -18.09 -9.25
CA ARG A 247 -9.42 -17.30 -9.74
C ARG A 247 -9.81 -15.90 -10.17
N THR A 248 -8.85 -14.97 -10.10
CA THR A 248 -9.05 -13.56 -10.46
C THR A 248 -9.41 -13.39 -11.93
N GLN A 249 -8.77 -14.12 -12.85
CA GLN A 249 -9.07 -13.99 -14.28
C GLN A 249 -10.46 -14.52 -14.64
N GLN A 250 -10.96 -15.53 -13.93
CA GLN A 250 -12.33 -16.02 -14.12
C GLN A 250 -13.33 -14.93 -13.79
N LEU A 251 -13.17 -14.27 -12.63
CA LEU A 251 -14.03 -13.16 -12.22
C LEU A 251 -13.92 -11.99 -13.22
N ALA A 252 -12.70 -11.64 -13.65
CA ALA A 252 -12.48 -10.57 -14.62
C ALA A 252 -13.19 -10.84 -15.96
N SER A 253 -13.13 -12.07 -16.48
CA SER A 253 -13.82 -12.45 -17.71
C SER A 253 -15.35 -12.35 -17.58
N ILE A 254 -15.91 -12.79 -16.45
CA ILE A 254 -17.36 -12.70 -16.17
C ILE A 254 -17.83 -11.23 -16.14
N VAL A 255 -17.01 -10.32 -15.62
CA VAL A 255 -17.33 -8.89 -15.54
C VAL A 255 -17.22 -8.22 -16.91
N ALA A 256 -16.35 -8.70 -17.80
CA ALA A 256 -16.11 -8.12 -19.12
C ALA A 256 -17.22 -8.41 -20.15
N GLU A 257 -18.06 -9.43 -19.92
CA GLU A 257 -19.20 -9.83 -20.78
C GLU A 257 -20.48 -8.99 -20.55
#